data_AF-A0A7W9G162-F1
#
_entry.id   AF-A0A7W9G162-F1
#
_cell.length_a   1.000
_cell.length_b   1.000
_cell.length_c   1.000
_cell.angle_alpha   90.00
_cell.angle_beta   90.00
_cell.angle_gamma   90.00
#
_symmetry.space_group_name_H-M   'P 1'
#
loop_
_entity.id
_entity.type
_entity.pdbx_description
1 polymer ?
#
loop_
_entity_poly.entity_id
_entity_poly.type
_entity_poly.pdbx_seq_one_letter_code
_entity_poly.pdbx_strand_id
1 'polypeptide(L)'
;MDEPIVDPAASRRERRRIGGVRTLLLGRREPAPPPWMRRLLAVAAGVTGLSGALFGAAALRTDHESAGMAGLMVFLVTTLYVGLSLPEPERRGGEHHVHPAELDSQALILLARARQAILEVTDSRVHRLGLLDTVANDVVLPERLWHIACLLRTQTELRAEQAEARAELMTPELAAVLEPQQEALRRSVAAVTERVWELEVYAGHVKAADSALRAQELQRSNDRYRDLLARTGDAEGLRDLTERADTLARSLREAVEAGQTLASEVAPLVEP
;
A
#
# COMPACT_ATOMS: atom_id res chain seq x y z
N MET A 1 15.79 -12.48 1.25
CA MET A 1 14.58 -11.64 1.35
C MET A 1 13.41 -12.60 1.56
N ASP A 2 13.48 -13.43 2.60
CA ASP A 2 12.75 -14.70 2.62
C ASP A 2 11.74 -14.77 3.77
N GLU A 3 11.57 -13.66 4.49
CA GLU A 3 10.65 -13.60 5.61
C GLU A 3 9.22 -13.42 5.09
N PRO A 4 8.29 -14.31 5.46
CA PRO A 4 6.89 -14.20 5.08
C PRO A 4 6.29 -12.94 5.70
N ILE A 5 5.46 -12.24 4.93
CA ILE A 5 4.66 -11.15 5.51
C ILE A 5 3.49 -11.81 6.23
N VAL A 6 3.27 -11.46 7.48
CA VAL A 6 2.24 -12.07 8.33
C VAL A 6 1.15 -11.05 8.60
N ASP A 7 -0.10 -11.52 8.58
CA ASP A 7 -1.26 -10.72 8.93
C ASP A 7 -1.11 -10.12 10.34
N PRO A 8 -1.18 -8.78 10.51
CA PRO A 8 -1.13 -8.15 11.82
C PRO A 8 -2.33 -8.50 12.70
N ALA A 9 -3.46 -8.96 12.16
CA ALA A 9 -4.57 -9.48 12.95
C ALA A 9 -4.33 -10.92 13.46
N ALA A 10 -3.32 -11.63 12.94
CA ALA A 10 -3.06 -13.01 13.33
C ALA A 10 -2.66 -13.14 14.81
N SER A 11 -3.19 -14.17 15.47
CA SER A 11 -2.97 -14.44 16.88
C SER A 11 -1.47 -14.65 17.20
N ARG A 12 -1.02 -14.28 18.41
CA ARG A 12 0.39 -14.45 18.83
C ARG A 12 0.90 -15.90 18.73
N ARG A 13 0.00 -16.89 18.89
CA ARG A 13 0.34 -18.32 18.73
C ARG A 13 0.63 -18.68 17.28
N GLU A 14 -0.09 -18.06 16.35
CA GLU A 14 0.04 -18.28 14.91
C GLU A 14 1.29 -17.61 14.34
N ARG A 15 1.57 -16.36 14.75
CA ARG A 15 2.83 -15.68 14.43
C ARG A 15 4.06 -16.48 14.88
N ARG A 16 4.00 -17.14 16.06
CA ARG A 16 5.08 -18.01 16.55
C ARG A 16 5.23 -19.31 15.77
N ARG A 17 4.14 -19.86 15.22
CA ARG A 17 4.22 -21.03 14.33
C ARG A 17 4.89 -20.64 13.02
N ILE A 18 4.52 -19.52 12.44
CA ILE A 18 5.06 -19.06 11.15
C ILE A 18 6.54 -18.68 11.28
N GLY A 19 6.94 -17.98 12.36
CA GLY A 19 8.35 -17.69 12.64
C GLY A 19 9.21 -18.92 13.01
N GLY A 20 8.59 -20.04 13.38
CA GLY A 20 9.26 -21.30 13.72
C GLY A 20 9.39 -22.29 12.57
N VAL A 21 8.61 -22.13 11.50
CA VAL A 21 8.61 -23.03 10.34
C VAL A 21 9.61 -22.50 9.30
N ARG A 22 10.90 -22.54 9.65
CA ARG A 22 11.92 -22.72 8.63
C ARG A 22 11.85 -24.20 8.22
N THR A 23 11.74 -24.47 6.92
CA THR A 23 12.02 -25.77 6.28
C THR A 23 11.07 -26.96 6.45
N LEU A 24 9.75 -26.80 6.30
CA LEU A 24 8.89 -27.95 5.95
C LEU A 24 7.53 -27.47 5.44
N LEU A 25 7.36 -27.32 4.12
CA LEU A 25 6.15 -27.58 3.34
C LEU A 25 6.27 -26.98 1.92
N LEU A 26 7.13 -27.59 1.10
CA LEU A 26 6.86 -27.64 -0.34
C LEU A 26 6.04 -28.91 -0.57
N GLY A 27 4.80 -28.76 -1.03
CA GLY A 27 4.00 -29.86 -1.57
C GLY A 27 2.67 -30.10 -0.88
N ARG A 28 1.66 -29.27 -1.17
CA ARG A 28 0.28 -29.76 -1.24
C ARG A 28 -0.50 -28.98 -2.29
N ARG A 29 -0.73 -29.61 -3.44
CA ARG A 29 -1.76 -29.19 -4.39
C ARG A 29 -3.10 -29.19 -3.66
N GLU A 30 -3.77 -28.05 -3.63
CA GLU A 30 -5.11 -27.93 -3.06
C GLU A 30 -6.14 -28.75 -3.86
N PRO A 31 -7.18 -29.32 -3.20
CA PRO A 31 -8.24 -30.04 -3.88
C PRO A 31 -9.18 -29.07 -4.62
N ALA A 32 -9.61 -29.43 -5.83
CA ALA A 32 -10.55 -28.67 -6.64
C ALA A 32 -11.85 -28.34 -5.86
N PRO A 33 -12.44 -27.14 -6.07
CA PRO A 33 -13.57 -26.67 -5.27
C PRO A 33 -14.81 -27.55 -5.46
N PRO A 34 -15.60 -27.77 -4.39
CA PRO A 34 -16.74 -28.68 -4.43
C PRO A 34 -17.87 -28.16 -5.34
N PRO A 35 -18.64 -29.07 -5.96
CA PRO A 35 -19.54 -28.76 -7.07
C PRO A 35 -20.71 -27.82 -6.71
N TRP A 36 -21.03 -27.67 -5.44
CA TRP A 36 -22.05 -26.73 -4.97
C TRP A 36 -21.58 -25.26 -5.05
N MET A 37 -20.27 -25.01 -4.98
CA MET A 37 -19.68 -23.67 -5.06
C MET A 37 -19.64 -23.14 -6.51
N ARG A 38 -19.45 -24.04 -7.49
CA ARG A 38 -19.66 -23.75 -8.93
C ARG A 38 -21.12 -23.36 -9.25
N ARG A 39 -22.09 -23.97 -8.56
CA ARG A 39 -23.51 -23.63 -8.73
C ARG A 39 -23.85 -22.26 -8.15
N LEU A 40 -23.25 -21.88 -7.02
CA LEU A 40 -23.40 -20.52 -6.47
C LEU A 40 -22.78 -19.44 -7.37
N LEU A 41 -21.59 -19.69 -7.94
CA LEU A 41 -20.97 -18.79 -8.92
C LEU A 41 -21.80 -18.64 -10.20
N ALA A 42 -22.41 -19.72 -10.70
CA ALA A 42 -23.30 -19.68 -11.85
C ALA A 42 -24.60 -18.92 -11.58
N VAL A 43 -25.15 -19.02 -10.36
CA VAL A 43 -26.33 -18.24 -9.95
C VAL A 43 -26.01 -16.75 -9.81
N ALA A 44 -24.84 -16.40 -9.26
CA ALA A 44 -24.40 -15.02 -9.15
C ALA A 44 -24.17 -14.38 -10.54
N ALA A 45 -23.58 -15.10 -11.49
CA ALA A 45 -23.45 -14.63 -12.88
C ALA A 45 -24.81 -14.47 -13.58
N GLY A 46 -25.78 -15.34 -13.26
CA GLY A 46 -27.15 -15.27 -13.79
C GLY A 46 -27.91 -14.03 -13.32
N VAL A 47 -27.77 -13.63 -12.05
CA VAL A 47 -28.43 -12.44 -11.50
C VAL A 47 -27.88 -11.15 -12.10
N THR A 48 -26.57 -11.06 -12.32
CA THR A 48 -25.94 -9.89 -12.97
C THR A 48 -26.34 -9.80 -14.46
N GLY A 49 -26.49 -10.93 -15.15
CA GLY A 49 -26.99 -10.96 -16.53
C GLY A 49 -28.46 -10.54 -16.67
N LEU A 50 -29.31 -10.92 -15.70
CA LEU A 50 -30.75 -10.61 -15.72
C LEU A 50 -31.03 -9.11 -15.46
N SER A 51 -30.22 -8.46 -14.62
CA SER A 51 -30.27 -7.00 -14.43
C SER A 51 -29.85 -6.24 -15.69
N GLY A 52 -28.85 -6.72 -16.44
CA GLY A 52 -28.45 -6.12 -17.72
C GLY A 52 -29.51 -6.25 -18.81
N ALA A 53 -30.19 -7.40 -18.89
CA ALA A 53 -31.25 -7.65 -19.88
C ALA A 53 -32.52 -6.80 -19.62
N LEU A 54 -32.92 -6.63 -18.36
CA LEU A 54 -34.04 -5.76 -17.98
C LEU A 54 -33.74 -4.28 -18.26
N PHE A 55 -32.48 -3.85 -18.13
CA PHE A 55 -32.06 -2.48 -18.44
C PHE A 55 -31.96 -2.22 -19.96
N GLY A 56 -31.49 -3.20 -20.73
CA GLY A 56 -31.47 -3.14 -22.20
C GLY A 56 -32.88 -3.04 -22.81
N ALA A 57 -33.87 -3.72 -22.21
CA ALA A 57 -35.27 -3.63 -22.64
C ALA A 57 -35.92 -2.27 -22.32
N ALA A 58 -35.48 -1.59 -21.26
CA ALA A 58 -35.93 -0.23 -20.92
C ALA A 58 -35.31 0.83 -21.85
N ALA A 59 -34.06 0.64 -22.28
CA ALA A 59 -33.33 1.55 -23.18
C ALA A 59 -33.92 1.60 -24.61
N LEU A 60 -34.61 0.56 -25.06
CA LEU A 60 -35.30 0.54 -26.37
C LEU A 60 -36.53 1.46 -26.42
N ARG A 61 -36.92 2.07 -25.29
CA ARG A 61 -38.16 2.86 -25.17
C ARG A 61 -37.92 4.35 -24.89
N THR A 62 -36.67 4.80 -24.83
CA THR A 62 -36.32 6.17 -24.42
C THR A 62 -35.37 6.81 -25.44
N ASP A 63 -35.59 8.08 -25.77
CA ASP A 63 -34.85 8.80 -26.82
C ASP A 63 -33.32 8.76 -26.63
N HIS A 64 -32.63 8.66 -27.78
CA HIS A 64 -31.24 8.19 -27.92
C HIS A 64 -30.18 9.00 -27.16
N GLU A 65 -30.49 10.22 -26.73
CA GLU A 65 -29.54 11.08 -26.00
C GLU A 65 -29.38 10.67 -24.53
N SER A 66 -30.41 10.05 -23.93
CA SER A 66 -30.40 9.64 -22.52
C SER A 66 -29.76 8.25 -22.29
N ALA A 67 -29.72 7.40 -23.32
CA ALA A 67 -29.20 6.05 -23.24
C ALA A 67 -27.67 6.00 -23.04
N GLY A 68 -26.94 6.93 -23.66
CA GLY A 68 -25.48 7.01 -23.54
C GLY A 68 -25.02 7.45 -22.15
N MET A 69 -25.68 8.46 -21.56
CA MET A 69 -25.36 8.92 -20.21
C MET A 69 -25.71 7.89 -19.14
N ALA A 70 -26.80 7.15 -19.30
CA ALA A 70 -27.18 6.09 -18.38
C ALA A 70 -26.13 4.96 -18.35
N GLY A 71 -25.61 4.55 -19.51
CA GLY A 71 -24.55 3.55 -19.59
C GLY A 71 -23.23 4.02 -18.94
N LEU A 72 -22.86 5.28 -19.16
CA LEU A 72 -21.66 5.87 -18.57
C LEU A 72 -21.80 6.08 -17.06
N MET A 73 -22.99 6.46 -16.59
CA MET A 73 -23.31 6.56 -15.16
C MET A 73 -23.26 5.20 -14.47
N VAL A 74 -23.80 4.13 -15.08
CA VAL A 74 -23.70 2.77 -14.51
C VAL A 74 -22.25 2.30 -14.51
N PHE A 75 -21.48 2.56 -15.56
CA PHE A 75 -20.06 2.20 -15.60
C PHE A 75 -19.23 2.97 -14.57
N LEU A 76 -19.44 4.29 -14.43
CA LEU A 76 -18.77 5.11 -13.42
C LEU A 76 -19.21 4.73 -12.02
N VAL A 77 -20.51 4.54 -11.76
CA VAL A 77 -21.02 4.11 -10.46
C VAL A 77 -20.50 2.72 -10.14
N THR A 78 -20.42 1.78 -11.08
CA THR A 78 -19.86 0.44 -10.85
C THR A 78 -18.35 0.50 -10.61
N THR A 79 -17.61 1.31 -11.38
CA THR A 79 -16.16 1.48 -11.22
C THR A 79 -15.83 2.19 -9.91
N LEU A 80 -16.60 3.23 -9.55
CA LEU A 80 -16.49 3.97 -8.29
C LEU A 80 -16.94 3.10 -7.11
N TYR A 81 -18.00 2.30 -7.28
CA TYR A 81 -18.48 1.37 -6.25
C TYR A 81 -17.54 0.19 -6.06
N VAL A 82 -16.87 -0.33 -7.09
CA VAL A 82 -15.81 -1.34 -6.95
C VAL A 82 -14.51 -0.72 -6.42
N GLY A 83 -14.26 0.55 -6.70
CA GLY A 83 -13.12 1.31 -6.17
C GLY A 83 -13.28 1.74 -4.70
N LEU A 84 -14.51 2.03 -4.26
CA LEU A 84 -14.84 2.45 -2.88
C LEU A 84 -15.34 1.28 -2.02
N SER A 85 -16.00 0.30 -2.63
CA SER A 85 -16.42 -0.95 -1.98
C SER A 85 -15.46 -2.04 -2.43
N LEU A 86 -14.20 -1.96 -1.97
CA LEU A 86 -13.57 -3.20 -1.58
C LEU A 86 -14.48 -3.75 -0.46
N PRO A 87 -15.29 -4.79 -0.68
CA PRO A 87 -15.73 -5.55 0.47
C PRO A 87 -14.44 -5.92 1.20
N GLU A 88 -14.35 -5.55 2.49
CA GLU A 88 -13.52 -6.26 3.46
C GLU A 88 -13.55 -7.72 3.01
N PRO A 89 -12.43 -8.29 2.50
CA PRO A 89 -12.49 -9.63 1.98
C PRO A 89 -12.89 -10.48 3.17
N GLU A 90 -14.14 -10.95 3.15
CA GLU A 90 -14.57 -12.09 3.95
C GLU A 90 -13.47 -13.10 3.77
N ARG A 91 -12.73 -13.30 4.87
CA ARG A 91 -11.53 -14.12 4.97
C ARG A 91 -11.86 -15.49 4.38
N ARG A 92 -11.66 -15.65 3.06
CA ARG A 92 -11.68 -16.96 2.41
C ARG A 92 -10.47 -17.66 2.98
N GLY A 93 -10.77 -18.54 3.94
CA GLY A 93 -9.84 -18.97 4.96
C GLY A 93 -8.58 -19.62 4.41
N GLY A 94 -7.49 -19.42 5.15
CA GLY A 94 -6.34 -20.31 5.14
C GLY A 94 -5.01 -19.63 5.39
N GLU A 95 -4.76 -18.50 4.73
CA GLU A 95 -3.39 -17.99 4.64
C GLU A 95 -3.22 -16.64 5.34
N HIS A 96 -2.87 -16.72 6.62
CA HIS A 96 -2.45 -15.58 7.44
C HIS A 96 -1.03 -15.07 7.11
N HIS A 97 -0.45 -15.51 5.99
CA HIS A 97 0.87 -15.09 5.54
C HIS A 97 0.99 -15.14 4.02
N VAL A 98 1.90 -14.32 3.48
CA VAL A 98 2.28 -14.29 2.06
C VAL A 98 3.76 -14.61 1.99
N HIS A 99 4.11 -15.67 1.26
CA HIS A 99 5.50 -16.08 1.11
C HIS A 99 6.13 -15.39 -0.12
N PRO A 100 7.32 -14.76 -0.01
CA PRO A 100 7.97 -14.11 -1.15
C PRO A 100 8.19 -15.05 -2.35
N ALA A 101 8.36 -16.35 -2.11
CA ALA A 101 8.54 -17.35 -3.18
C ALA A 101 7.29 -17.57 -4.06
N GLU A 102 6.11 -17.12 -3.62
CA GLU A 102 4.87 -17.17 -4.40
C GLU A 102 4.75 -15.99 -5.38
N LEU A 103 5.61 -14.97 -5.23
CA LEU A 103 5.55 -13.73 -6.00
C LEU A 103 6.46 -13.80 -7.23
N ASP A 104 6.01 -13.18 -8.31
CA ASP A 104 6.86 -12.96 -9.48
C ASP A 104 7.91 -11.87 -9.20
N SER A 105 8.88 -11.73 -10.12
CA SER A 105 9.98 -10.79 -9.97
C SER A 105 9.55 -9.34 -9.83
N GLN A 106 8.47 -8.91 -10.50
CA GLN A 106 7.98 -7.54 -10.41
C GLN A 106 7.31 -7.29 -9.06
N ALA A 107 6.50 -8.24 -8.59
CA ALA A 107 5.88 -8.19 -7.28
C ALA A 107 6.92 -8.18 -6.16
N LEU A 108 7.99 -8.98 -6.27
CA LEU A 108 9.10 -8.99 -5.31
C LEU A 108 9.78 -7.62 -5.18
N ILE A 109 9.99 -6.92 -6.29
CA ILE A 109 10.62 -5.59 -6.29
C ILE A 109 9.72 -4.58 -5.54
N LEU A 110 8.42 -4.56 -5.83
CA LEU A 110 7.47 -3.65 -5.16
C LEU A 110 7.37 -3.97 -3.66
N LEU A 111 7.32 -5.25 -3.30
CA LEU A 111 7.27 -5.67 -1.90
C LEU A 111 8.54 -5.26 -1.14
N ALA A 112 9.71 -5.43 -1.76
CA ALA A 112 10.99 -5.04 -1.17
C ALA A 112 11.06 -3.52 -0.92
N ARG A 113 10.59 -2.72 -1.88
CA ARG A 113 10.49 -1.26 -1.75
C ARG A 113 9.58 -0.83 -0.61
N ALA A 114 8.37 -1.39 -0.54
CA ALA A 114 7.42 -1.10 0.53
C ALA A 114 7.99 -1.46 1.92
N ARG A 115 8.61 -2.64 2.04
CA ARG A 115 9.24 -3.08 3.29
C ARG A 115 10.39 -2.16 3.68
N GLN A 116 11.23 -1.76 2.73
CA GLN A 116 12.34 -0.84 2.98
C GLN A 116 11.85 0.52 3.48
N ALA A 117 10.81 1.08 2.86
CA ALA A 117 10.22 2.34 3.30
C ALA A 117 9.70 2.26 4.76
N ILE A 118 9.03 1.17 5.12
CA ILE A 118 8.53 0.96 6.50
C ILE A 118 9.68 0.76 7.49
N LEU A 119 10.73 0.04 7.10
CA LEU A 119 11.94 -0.10 7.92
C LEU A 119 12.60 1.25 8.17
N GLU A 120 12.70 2.11 7.16
CA GLU A 120 13.27 3.45 7.32
C GLU A 120 12.47 4.32 8.30
N VAL A 121 11.13 4.20 8.30
CA VAL A 121 10.27 4.89 9.27
C VAL A 121 10.49 4.34 10.68
N THR A 122 10.41 3.03 10.84
CA THR A 122 10.48 2.36 12.16
C THR A 122 11.88 2.43 12.78
N ASP A 123 12.93 2.47 11.97
CA ASP A 123 14.32 2.68 12.41
C ASP A 123 14.69 4.17 12.56
N SER A 124 13.77 5.10 12.31
CA SER A 124 14.02 6.53 12.54
C SER A 124 14.08 6.85 14.05
N ARG A 125 14.90 7.83 14.42
CA ARG A 125 14.99 8.26 15.82
C ARG A 125 13.74 9.02 16.24
N VAL A 126 13.17 9.81 15.33
CA VAL A 126 11.90 10.52 15.56
C VAL A 126 10.75 9.57 15.90
N HIS A 127 10.67 8.39 15.25
CA HIS A 127 9.72 7.34 15.62
C HIS A 127 10.05 6.75 17.01
N ARG A 128 11.30 6.35 17.25
CA ARG A 128 11.71 5.79 18.55
C ARG A 128 11.50 6.73 19.74
N LEU A 129 11.52 8.04 19.51
CA LEU A 129 11.26 9.05 20.52
C LEU A 129 9.75 9.37 20.69
N GLY A 130 8.87 8.72 19.92
CA GLY A 130 7.43 8.95 19.98
C GLY A 130 7.01 10.33 19.48
N LEU A 131 7.81 10.95 18.60
CA LEU A 131 7.52 12.28 18.03
C LEU A 131 6.59 12.20 16.81
N LEU A 132 6.32 10.99 16.33
CA LEU A 132 5.36 10.69 15.27
C LEU A 132 4.13 10.01 15.88
N ASP A 133 3.03 10.01 15.13
CA ASP A 133 1.84 9.24 15.52
C ASP A 133 2.18 7.75 15.58
N THR A 134 2.24 7.23 16.81
CA THR A 134 2.56 5.83 17.10
C THR A 134 1.49 4.88 16.58
N VAL A 135 0.22 5.29 16.53
CA VAL A 135 -0.87 4.44 16.00
C VAL A 135 -0.73 4.29 14.50
N ALA A 136 -0.47 5.40 13.79
CA ALA A 136 -0.20 5.36 12.36
C ALA A 136 0.99 4.44 12.02
N ASN A 137 2.06 4.49 12.82
CA ASN A 137 3.28 3.73 12.51
C ASN A 137 3.25 2.27 12.96
N ASP A 138 2.68 1.97 14.12
CA ASP A 138 2.75 0.62 14.70
C ASP A 138 1.58 -0.28 14.29
N VAL A 139 0.47 0.31 13.84
CA VAL A 139 -0.74 -0.43 13.47
C VAL A 139 -1.00 -0.32 11.97
N VAL A 140 -1.07 0.91 11.44
CA VAL A 140 -1.50 1.14 10.06
C VAL A 140 -0.42 0.72 9.05
N LEU A 141 0.85 1.01 9.29
CA LEU A 141 1.92 0.64 8.34
C LEU A 141 2.05 -0.90 8.16
N PRO A 142 2.06 -1.73 9.23
CA PRO A 142 2.05 -3.18 9.08
C PRO A 142 0.82 -3.70 8.33
N GLU A 143 -0.36 -3.11 8.57
CA GLU A 143 -1.59 -3.48 7.87
C GLU A 143 -1.54 -3.13 6.37
N ARG A 144 -1.04 -1.94 6.03
CA ARG A 144 -0.82 -1.55 4.63
C ARG A 144 0.16 -2.48 3.93
N LEU A 145 1.26 -2.87 4.60
CA LEU A 145 2.23 -3.81 4.04
C LEU A 145 1.60 -5.18 3.76
N TRP A 146 0.78 -5.67 4.69
CA TRP A 146 0.03 -6.91 4.51
C TRP A 146 -0.92 -6.82 3.31
N HIS A 147 -1.71 -5.75 3.21
CA HIS A 147 -2.61 -5.54 2.08
C HIS A 147 -1.86 -5.47 0.74
N ILE A 148 -0.73 -4.77 0.69
CA ILE A 148 0.14 -4.73 -0.50
C ILE A 148 0.60 -6.14 -0.86
N ALA A 149 1.08 -6.92 0.11
CA ALA A 149 1.54 -8.29 -0.14
C ALA A 149 0.43 -9.19 -0.72
N CYS A 150 -0.78 -9.12 -0.16
CA CYS A 150 -1.93 -9.86 -0.65
C CYS A 150 -2.29 -9.48 -2.09
N LEU A 151 -2.33 -8.18 -2.40
CA LEU A 151 -2.63 -7.70 -3.75
C LEU A 151 -1.57 -8.14 -4.75
N LEU A 152 -0.30 -8.08 -4.36
CA LEU A 152 0.81 -8.52 -5.21
C LEU A 152 0.72 -10.03 -5.50
N ARG A 153 0.33 -10.85 -4.51
CA ARG A 153 0.09 -12.28 -4.72
C ARG A 153 -1.04 -12.51 -5.73
N THR A 154 -2.19 -11.87 -5.55
CA THR A 154 -3.30 -11.97 -6.50
C THR A 154 -2.89 -11.53 -7.90
N GLN A 155 -2.09 -10.46 -8.02
CA GLN A 155 -1.60 -10.01 -9.32
C GLN A 155 -0.66 -11.04 -9.97
N THR A 156 0.23 -11.67 -9.20
CA THR A 156 1.11 -12.73 -9.70
C THR A 156 0.31 -13.95 -10.18
N GLU A 157 -0.68 -14.40 -9.42
CA GLU A 157 -1.59 -15.50 -9.81
C GLU A 157 -2.32 -15.17 -11.11
N LEU A 158 -2.93 -13.99 -11.20
CA LEU A 158 -3.65 -13.56 -12.41
C LEU A 158 -2.72 -13.42 -13.63
N ARG A 159 -1.47 -12.99 -13.44
CA ARG A 159 -0.47 -12.96 -14.53
C ARG A 159 -0.12 -14.37 -15.01
N ALA A 160 0.02 -15.32 -14.08
CA ALA A 160 0.29 -16.71 -14.41
C ALA A 160 -0.88 -17.32 -15.20
N GLU A 161 -2.12 -17.14 -14.73
CA GLU A 161 -3.33 -17.58 -15.43
C GLU A 161 -3.44 -16.98 -16.84
N GLN A 162 -3.17 -15.68 -16.98
CA GLN A 162 -3.15 -15.02 -18.30
C GLN A 162 -2.04 -15.55 -19.21
N ALA A 163 -0.88 -15.90 -18.66
CA ALA A 163 0.22 -16.48 -19.43
C ALA A 163 -0.14 -17.89 -19.92
N GLU A 164 -0.77 -18.71 -19.08
CA GLU A 164 -1.28 -20.04 -19.44
C GLU A 164 -2.37 -19.93 -20.51
N ALA A 165 -3.36 -19.06 -20.31
CA ALA A 165 -4.43 -18.84 -21.29
C ALA A 165 -3.86 -18.42 -22.65
N ARG A 166 -2.82 -17.58 -22.69
CA ARG A 166 -2.12 -17.15 -23.91
C ARG A 166 -1.29 -18.24 -24.59
N ALA A 167 -0.81 -19.21 -23.83
CA ALA A 167 -0.06 -20.34 -24.37
C ALA A 167 -1.00 -21.34 -25.08
N GLU A 168 -2.28 -21.37 -24.70
CA GLU A 168 -3.33 -22.03 -25.47
C GLU A 168 -3.65 -21.25 -26.76
N LEU A 169 -4.25 -21.92 -27.76
CA LEU A 169 -4.44 -21.33 -29.10
C LEU A 169 -5.26 -20.02 -29.04
N MET A 170 -4.63 -18.89 -29.36
CA MET A 170 -5.27 -17.58 -29.34
C MET A 170 -6.28 -17.40 -30.47
N THR A 171 -7.57 -17.43 -30.12
CA THR A 171 -8.66 -17.03 -31.03
C THR A 171 -9.01 -15.54 -30.85
N PRO A 172 -9.56 -14.87 -31.88
CA PRO A 172 -10.01 -13.49 -31.77
C PRO A 172 -11.06 -13.27 -30.66
N GLU A 173 -11.93 -14.25 -30.43
CA GLU A 173 -12.95 -14.21 -29.37
C GLU A 173 -12.31 -14.25 -27.98
N LEU A 174 -11.30 -15.10 -27.79
CA LEU A 174 -10.55 -15.18 -26.54
C LEU A 174 -9.74 -13.89 -26.30
N ALA A 175 -9.17 -13.30 -27.36
CA ALA A 175 -8.47 -12.02 -27.28
C ALA A 175 -9.40 -10.89 -26.80
N ALA A 176 -10.62 -10.81 -27.34
CA ALA A 176 -11.62 -9.81 -26.94
C ALA A 176 -12.06 -9.95 -25.46
N VAL A 177 -12.04 -11.17 -24.92
CA VAL A 177 -12.34 -11.43 -23.50
C VAL A 177 -11.16 -11.11 -22.59
N LEU A 178 -9.92 -11.33 -23.04
CA LEU A 178 -8.72 -11.11 -22.25
C LEU A 178 -8.30 -9.64 -22.20
N GLU A 179 -8.59 -8.83 -23.22
CA GLU A 179 -8.18 -7.42 -23.27
C GLU A 179 -8.68 -6.59 -22.05
N PRO A 180 -9.97 -6.62 -21.67
CA PRO A 180 -10.45 -5.90 -20.49
C PRO A 180 -9.81 -6.39 -19.18
N GLN A 181 -9.49 -7.68 -19.08
CA GLN A 181 -8.86 -8.28 -17.90
C GLN A 181 -7.40 -7.83 -17.75
N GLN A 182 -6.68 -7.74 -18.87
CA GLN A 182 -5.31 -7.22 -18.90
C GLN A 182 -5.29 -5.74 -18.48
N GLU A 183 -6.25 -4.96 -18.97
CA GLU A 183 -6.36 -3.56 -18.61
C GLU A 183 -6.72 -3.37 -17.13
N ALA A 184 -7.63 -4.19 -16.59
CA ALA A 184 -7.93 -4.20 -15.16
C ALA A 184 -6.70 -4.56 -14.30
N LEU A 185 -5.95 -5.58 -14.71
CA LEU A 185 -4.70 -5.97 -14.05
C LEU A 185 -3.66 -4.85 -14.12
N ARG A 186 -3.50 -4.19 -15.26
CA ARG A 186 -2.58 -3.06 -15.43
C ARG A 186 -2.92 -1.90 -14.50
N ARG A 187 -4.21 -1.57 -14.36
CA ARG A 187 -4.69 -0.54 -13.43
C ARG A 187 -4.44 -0.93 -11.97
N SER A 188 -4.68 -2.20 -11.62
CA SER A 188 -4.38 -2.71 -10.27
C SER A 188 -2.89 -2.58 -9.93
N VAL A 189 -2.01 -2.92 -10.88
CA VAL A 189 -0.55 -2.79 -10.71
C VAL A 189 -0.14 -1.33 -10.54
N ALA A 190 -0.71 -0.43 -11.34
CA ALA A 190 -0.46 1.01 -11.21
C ALA A 190 -0.89 1.53 -9.84
N ALA A 191 -2.09 1.15 -9.37
CA ALA A 191 -2.59 1.54 -8.05
C ALA A 191 -1.71 1.03 -6.90
N VAL A 192 -1.24 -0.22 -6.95
CA VAL A 192 -0.30 -0.75 -5.95
C VAL A 192 1.05 -0.03 -6.01
N THR A 193 1.54 0.26 -7.22
CA THR A 193 2.79 1.01 -7.40
C THR A 193 2.70 2.40 -6.78
N GLU A 194 1.57 3.09 -6.94
CA GLU A 194 1.31 4.39 -6.33
C GLU A 194 1.31 4.31 -4.81
N ARG A 195 0.62 3.31 -4.22
CA ARG A 195 0.63 3.09 -2.77
C ARG A 195 2.04 2.84 -2.21
N VAL A 196 2.89 2.12 -2.96
CA VAL A 196 4.30 1.94 -2.58
C VAL A 196 5.06 3.25 -2.66
N TRP A 197 4.82 4.07 -3.69
CA TRP A 197 5.42 5.38 -3.82
C TRP A 197 5.02 6.32 -2.67
N GLU A 198 3.74 6.34 -2.28
CA GLU A 198 3.27 7.10 -1.11
C GLU A 198 4.02 6.72 0.18
N LEU A 199 4.27 5.41 0.39
CA LEU A 199 5.05 4.92 1.54
C LEU A 199 6.51 5.42 1.49
N GLU A 200 7.13 5.42 0.31
CA GLU A 200 8.49 5.92 0.12
C GLU A 200 8.58 7.43 0.36
N VAL A 201 7.60 8.19 -0.13
CA VAL A 201 7.48 9.63 0.12
C VAL A 201 7.35 9.90 1.61
N TYR A 202 6.50 9.14 2.31
CA TYR A 202 6.37 9.24 3.76
C TYR A 202 7.69 8.94 4.49
N ALA A 203 8.40 7.86 4.10
CA ALA A 203 9.72 7.54 4.64
C ALA A 203 10.74 8.68 4.40
N GLY A 204 10.68 9.32 3.23
CA GLY A 204 11.48 10.51 2.92
C GLY A 204 11.24 11.67 3.88
N HIS A 205 9.99 11.94 4.25
CA HIS A 205 9.67 12.98 5.24
C HIS A 205 10.12 12.62 6.65
N VAL A 206 9.97 11.36 7.05
CA VAL A 206 10.47 10.88 8.35
C VAL A 206 12.00 11.04 8.44
N LYS A 207 12.72 10.75 7.34
CA LYS A 207 14.17 10.97 7.26
C LYS A 207 14.54 12.45 7.34
N ALA A 208 13.77 13.33 6.69
CA ALA A 208 13.95 14.77 6.80
C ALA A 208 13.75 15.25 8.25
N ALA A 209 12.68 14.82 8.92
CA ALA A 209 12.44 15.10 10.32
C ALA A 209 13.58 14.59 11.23
N ASP A 210 14.12 13.40 10.96
CA ASP A 210 15.25 12.83 11.69
C ASP A 210 16.52 13.68 11.55
N SER A 211 16.83 14.12 10.32
CA SER A 211 17.96 15.02 10.05
C SER A 211 17.81 16.34 10.80
N ALA A 212 16.57 16.84 10.88
CA ALA A 212 16.26 18.11 11.48
C ALA A 212 16.35 18.04 13.02
N LEU A 213 15.93 16.90 13.61
CA LEU A 213 16.15 16.61 15.03
C LEU A 213 17.65 16.61 15.37
N ARG A 214 18.49 15.94 14.56
CA ARG A 214 19.95 15.93 14.76
C ARG A 214 20.54 17.34 14.68
N ALA A 215 20.08 18.15 13.74
CA ALA A 215 20.46 19.55 13.61
C ALA A 215 20.13 20.36 14.88
N GLN A 216 18.94 20.18 15.45
CA GLN A 216 18.55 20.86 16.71
C GLN A 216 19.45 20.47 17.89
N GLU A 217 19.86 19.21 17.97
CA GLU A 217 20.75 18.74 19.04
C GLU A 217 22.15 19.34 18.91
N LEU A 218 22.66 19.44 17.67
CA LEU A 218 23.92 20.13 17.41
C LEU A 218 23.84 21.61 17.78
N GLN A 219 22.73 22.30 17.50
CA GLN A 219 22.52 23.68 17.95
C GLN A 219 22.58 23.81 19.48
N ARG A 220 21.89 22.93 20.23
CA ARG A 220 21.97 22.94 21.70
C ARG A 220 23.40 22.75 22.20
N SER A 221 24.21 21.96 21.49
CA SER A 221 25.63 21.83 21.79
C SER A 221 26.41 23.12 21.49
N ASN A 222 26.06 23.84 20.41
CA ASN A 222 26.64 25.13 20.07
C ASN A 222 26.37 26.19 21.15
N ASP A 223 25.22 26.17 21.81
CA ASP A 223 24.95 27.10 22.93
C ASP A 223 25.96 26.92 24.08
N ARG A 224 26.40 25.68 24.34
CA ARG A 224 27.48 25.42 25.30
C ARG A 224 28.83 25.96 24.81
N TYR A 225 29.13 25.86 23.52
CA TYR A 225 30.33 26.48 22.94
C TYR A 225 30.25 28.01 22.97
N ARG A 226 29.07 28.60 22.77
CA ARG A 226 28.85 30.05 22.87
C ARG A 226 29.05 30.55 24.30
N ASP A 227 28.57 29.81 25.31
CA ASP A 227 28.87 30.10 26.73
C ASP A 227 30.38 30.02 27.02
N LEU A 228 31.07 29.02 26.47
CA LEU A 228 32.51 28.90 26.58
C LEU A 228 33.24 30.09 25.92
N LEU A 229 32.87 30.45 24.69
CA LEU A 229 33.49 31.56 23.96
C LEU A 229 33.23 32.91 24.63
N ALA A 230 32.03 33.11 25.19
CA ALA A 230 31.69 34.28 25.98
C ALA A 230 32.58 34.37 27.23
N ARG A 231 32.84 33.24 27.91
CA ARG A 231 33.77 33.18 29.06
C ARG A 231 35.23 33.41 28.68
N THR A 232 35.64 33.05 27.46
CA THR A 232 37.01 33.27 26.96
C THR A 232 37.20 34.61 26.27
N GLY A 233 36.13 35.40 26.07
CA GLY A 233 36.20 36.73 25.45
C GLY A 233 36.30 36.74 23.92
N ASP A 234 35.97 35.63 23.24
CA ASP A 234 36.02 35.52 21.77
C ASP A 234 34.69 35.98 21.13
N ALA A 235 34.61 37.28 20.82
CA ALA A 235 33.42 37.91 20.25
C ALA A 235 33.21 37.65 18.74
N GLU A 236 34.24 37.16 18.04
CA GLU A 236 34.17 36.84 16.61
C GLU A 236 33.65 35.41 16.42
N GLY A 237 34.22 34.45 17.15
CA GLY A 237 33.71 33.07 17.18
C GLY A 237 32.25 32.96 17.63
N LEU A 238 31.82 33.84 18.55
CA LEU A 238 30.42 33.91 19.00
C LEU A 238 29.46 34.35 17.88
N ARG A 239 29.83 35.34 17.06
CA ARG A 239 28.99 35.84 15.95
C ARG A 239 28.82 34.78 14.86
N ASP A 240 29.90 34.14 14.45
CA ASP A 240 29.91 33.10 13.42
C ASP A 240 29.03 31.89 13.78
N LEU A 241 29.06 31.45 15.05
CA LEU A 241 28.22 30.35 15.53
C LEU A 241 26.74 30.73 15.61
N THR A 242 26.43 32.01 15.85
CA THR A 242 25.06 32.52 15.92
C THR A 242 24.34 32.42 14.58
N GLU A 243 25.00 32.91 13.52
CA GLU A 243 24.42 32.97 12.17
C GLU A 243 24.17 31.57 11.57
N ARG A 244 25.06 30.62 11.86
CA ARG A 244 24.89 29.21 11.46
C ARG A 244 23.72 28.55 12.18
N ALA A 245 23.48 28.88 13.45
CA ALA A 245 22.34 28.36 14.21
C ALA A 245 21.00 28.83 13.61
N ASP A 246 20.86 30.13 13.29
CA ASP A 246 19.59 30.66 12.76
C ASP A 246 19.21 30.10 11.37
N THR A 247 20.20 29.73 10.56
CA THR A 247 19.97 29.10 9.26
C THR A 247 19.44 27.68 9.41
N LEU A 248 20.03 26.89 10.31
CA LEU A 248 19.57 25.52 10.62
C LEU A 248 18.18 25.47 11.29
N ALA A 249 17.83 26.46 12.12
CA ALA A 249 16.55 26.48 12.80
C ALA A 249 15.36 26.73 11.84
N ARG A 250 15.60 27.44 10.74
CA ARG A 250 14.60 27.68 9.68
C ARG A 250 14.36 26.42 8.85
N SER A 251 15.42 25.76 8.38
CA SER A 251 15.29 24.54 7.59
C SER A 251 14.61 23.40 8.37
N LEU A 252 14.81 23.34 9.69
CA LEU A 252 14.12 22.39 10.56
C LEU A 252 12.60 22.60 10.60
N ARG A 253 12.14 23.85 10.76
CA ARG A 253 10.70 24.15 10.79
C ARG A 253 10.02 23.76 9.48
N GLU A 254 10.64 24.10 8.36
CA GLU A 254 10.14 23.74 7.02
C GLU A 254 10.05 22.21 6.81
N ALA A 255 11.06 21.45 7.26
CA ALA A 255 11.06 20.00 7.15
C ALA A 255 9.99 19.31 8.02
N VAL A 256 9.74 19.83 9.23
CA VAL A 256 8.72 19.28 10.15
C VAL A 256 7.31 19.60 9.66
N GLU A 257 7.06 20.82 9.20
CA GLU A 257 5.75 21.21 8.64
C GLU A 257 5.39 20.37 7.41
N ALA A 258 6.35 20.13 6.50
CA ALA A 258 6.15 19.27 5.34
C ALA A 258 5.82 17.80 5.71
N GLY A 259 6.41 17.28 6.78
CA GLY A 259 6.10 15.93 7.27
C GLY A 259 4.72 15.82 7.92
N GLN A 260 4.26 16.88 8.59
CA GLN A 260 2.96 16.90 9.28
C GLN A 260 1.77 17.03 8.32
N THR A 261 1.89 17.85 7.28
CA THR A 261 0.82 18.02 6.27
C THR A 261 0.50 16.72 5.55
N LEU A 262 1.51 15.96 5.14
CA LEU A 262 1.29 14.72 4.41
C LEU A 262 0.85 13.56 5.32
N ALA A 263 1.27 13.54 6.60
CA ALA A 263 0.71 12.61 7.58
C ALA A 263 -0.80 12.84 7.76
N SER A 264 -1.26 14.09 7.75
CA SER A 264 -2.68 14.42 7.84
C SER A 264 -3.48 14.08 6.58
N GLU A 265 -2.86 14.09 5.40
CA GLU A 265 -3.46 13.70 4.12
C GLU A 265 -3.53 12.18 3.94
N VAL A 266 -2.64 11.44 4.59
CA VAL A 266 -2.64 9.97 4.64
C VAL A 266 -3.65 9.41 5.67
N ALA A 267 -4.10 10.24 6.61
CA ALA A 267 -5.00 9.88 7.71
C ALA A 267 -6.52 9.76 7.40
N PRO A 268 -7.13 10.39 6.37
CA PRO A 268 -8.60 10.51 6.29
C PRO A 268 -9.31 9.25 5.73
N LEU A 269 -8.75 8.05 5.89
CA LEU A 269 -9.43 6.79 5.53
C LEU A 269 -10.13 6.11 6.72
N VAL A 270 -10.29 6.81 7.84
CA VAL A 270 -11.10 6.36 8.98
C VAL A 270 -12.00 7.50 9.43
N GLU A 271 -13.24 7.53 8.93
CA GLU A 271 -14.36 8.18 9.61
C GLU A 271 -15.55 7.22 9.68
N PRO A 272 -16.38 7.33 10.74
CA PRO A 272 -17.13 6.23 11.36
C PRO A 272 -18.35 5.69 10.61
#